data_AF-A0A2D4KN72-F1
#
_entry.id   AF-A0A2D4KN72-F1
#
_cell.length_a   1.000
_cell.length_b   1.000
_cell.length_c   1.000
_cell.angle_alpha   90.00
_cell.angle_beta   90.00
_cell.angle_gamma   90.00
#
_symmetry.space_group_name_H-M   'P 1'
#
loop_
_entity.id
_entity.type
_entity.pdbx_description
1 polymer ?
#
loop_
_entity_poly.entity_id
_entity_poly.type
_entity_poly.pdbx_seq_one_letter_code
_entity_poly.pdbx_strand_id
1 'polypeptide(L)'
;GINGKVYRASRDLMQHLRRHQAEERGDSPKGKLLEDQLYKCHSCERTYRHPGSLLNHKKAHATGLYHCPSCQRDFYNLLALKNHLQIHTDKRRHRCPHCGKAFRTAKRLAAHTKVHGRSEGEETFSCPVCSKRFFHHLTFQQHQLLHTKNVDDQVLFMLLFWITDILALV
;
A
#
# COMPACT_ATOMS: atom_id res chain seq x y z
N GLY A 1 -27.24 15.36 -18.86
CA GLY A 1 -26.05 14.70 -18.27
C GLY A 1 -24.99 14.58 -19.34
N ILE A 2 -23.71 14.53 -18.95
CA ILE A 2 -22.59 14.35 -19.88
C ILE A 2 -21.80 13.14 -19.39
N ASN A 3 -21.43 12.22 -20.28
CA ASN A 3 -20.66 10.99 -19.96
C ASN A 3 -21.26 10.16 -18.81
N GLY A 4 -22.59 9.99 -18.80
CA GLY A 4 -23.29 9.19 -17.79
C GLY A 4 -23.40 9.83 -16.39
N LYS A 5 -22.93 11.07 -16.20
CA LYS A 5 -23.06 11.80 -14.93
C LYS A 5 -24.28 12.71 -14.95
N VAL A 6 -25.16 12.54 -13.96
CA VAL A 6 -26.35 13.36 -13.72
C VAL A 6 -26.01 14.41 -12.65
N TYR A 7 -26.08 15.68 -13.03
CA TYR A 7 -25.80 16.82 -12.16
C TYR A 7 -27.12 17.40 -11.66
N ARG A 8 -27.23 17.62 -10.35
CA ARG A 8 -28.46 18.10 -9.70
C ARG A 8 -28.54 19.62 -9.62
N ALA A 9 -27.43 20.34 -9.78
CA ALA A 9 -27.38 21.79 -9.84
C ALA A 9 -26.40 22.31 -10.90
N SER A 10 -26.67 23.48 -11.47
CA SER A 10 -25.86 24.11 -12.53
C SER A 10 -24.40 24.35 -12.10
N ARG A 11 -24.18 24.69 -10.82
CA ARG A 11 -22.84 24.88 -10.25
C ARG A 11 -21.98 23.61 -10.31
N ASP A 12 -22.59 22.43 -10.14
CA ASP A 12 -21.89 21.14 -10.14
C ASP A 12 -21.42 20.76 -11.55
N LEU A 13 -22.25 21.07 -12.55
CA LEU A 13 -21.89 20.91 -13.96
C LEU A 13 -20.77 21.88 -14.35
N MET A 14 -20.83 23.14 -13.92
CA MET A 14 -19.78 24.14 -14.18
C MET A 14 -18.45 23.78 -13.50
N GLN A 15 -18.49 23.15 -12.32
CA GLN A 15 -17.27 22.65 -11.68
C GLN A 15 -16.70 21.42 -12.41
N HIS A 16 -17.55 20.55 -12.95
CA HIS A 16 -17.13 19.42 -13.77
C HIS A 16 -16.48 19.85 -15.09
N LEU A 17 -17.09 20.80 -15.80
CA LEU A 17 -16.60 21.29 -17.09
C LEU A 17 -15.24 22.02 -16.96
N ARG A 18 -15.02 22.77 -15.87
CA ARG A 18 -13.71 23.38 -15.56
C ARG A 18 -12.60 22.36 -15.34
N ARG A 19 -12.93 21.20 -14.76
CA ARG A 19 -11.95 20.11 -14.56
C ARG A 19 -11.56 19.45 -15.88
N HIS A 20 -12.50 19.27 -16.80
CA HIS A 20 -12.20 18.72 -18.13
C HIS A 20 -11.38 19.70 -19.00
N GLN A 21 -11.67 21.00 -18.95
CA GLN A 21 -10.87 22.00 -19.68
C GLN A 21 -9.42 22.14 -19.18
N ALA A 22 -9.14 21.73 -17.93
CA ALA A 22 -7.79 21.67 -17.38
C ALA A 22 -7.04 20.38 -17.77
N GLU A 23 -7.76 19.30 -18.10
CA GLU A 23 -7.18 18.02 -18.52
C GLU A 23 -6.84 18.00 -20.04
N GLU A 24 -7.54 18.80 -20.85
CA GLU A 24 -7.33 18.89 -22.31
C GLU A 24 -6.16 19.82 -22.72
N ARG A 25 -5.65 20.66 -21.82
CA ARG A 25 -4.40 21.41 -22.04
C ARG A 25 -3.24 20.58 -21.53
N GLY A 26 -2.74 19.70 -22.40
CA GLY A 26 -1.64 18.78 -22.11
C GLY A 26 -0.34 19.48 -21.70
N ASP A 27 -0.24 19.86 -20.43
CA ASP A 27 1.04 20.08 -19.76
C ASP A 27 1.17 19.04 -18.64
N SER A 28 1.82 17.93 -19.00
CA SER A 28 2.11 16.84 -18.09
C SER A 28 3.62 16.76 -17.92
N PRO A 29 4.19 17.30 -16.82
CA PRO A 29 5.56 17.01 -16.46
C PRO A 29 5.62 15.59 -15.90
N LYS A 30 5.88 14.63 -16.77
CA LYS A 30 6.45 13.34 -16.36
C LYS A 30 7.84 13.61 -15.80
N GLY A 31 8.02 13.39 -14.50
CA GLY A 31 9.33 13.15 -13.90
C GLY A 31 10.00 14.36 -13.23
N LYS A 32 9.49 14.78 -12.06
CA LYS A 32 10.23 15.26 -10.88
C LYS A 32 9.23 15.81 -9.87
N LEU A 33 8.81 15.03 -8.86
CA LEU A 33 8.09 15.57 -7.71
C LEU A 33 8.43 14.76 -6.46
N LEU A 34 9.69 14.84 -6.05
CA LEU A 34 10.04 14.82 -4.62
C LEU A 34 10.00 16.29 -4.18
N GLU A 35 9.36 16.56 -3.04
CA GLU A 35 9.21 17.86 -2.35
C GLU A 35 8.04 18.81 -2.72
N ASP A 36 7.68 19.04 -3.99
CA ASP A 36 7.13 20.38 -4.34
C ASP A 36 5.63 20.68 -4.08
N GLN A 37 4.86 19.79 -3.46
CA GLN A 37 3.52 20.20 -2.97
C GLN A 37 3.01 19.35 -1.80
N LEU A 38 3.86 19.16 -0.80
CA LEU A 38 3.41 18.60 0.47
C LEU A 38 2.77 19.67 1.35
N TYR A 39 1.61 19.34 1.89
CA TYR A 39 0.89 20.21 2.82
C TYR A 39 1.46 19.98 4.22
N LYS A 40 2.26 20.93 4.72
CA LYS A 40 2.90 20.84 6.05
C LYS A 40 1.99 21.38 7.16
N CYS A 41 1.93 20.65 8.26
CA CYS A 41 1.35 21.13 9.50
C CYS A 41 2.37 21.98 10.26
N HIS A 42 2.06 23.22 10.60
CA HIS A 42 3.00 24.12 11.28
C HIS A 42 3.09 23.87 12.79
N SER A 43 2.13 23.16 13.38
CA SER A 43 2.13 22.83 14.82
C SER A 43 2.89 21.55 15.17
N CYS A 44 3.11 20.64 14.21
CA CYS A 44 3.83 19.38 14.46
C CYS A 44 4.68 18.88 13.29
N GLU A 45 4.91 19.74 12.30
CA GLU A 45 5.77 19.55 11.13
C GLU A 45 5.44 18.39 10.17
N ARG A 46 4.37 17.64 10.43
CA ARG A 46 3.95 16.52 9.58
C ARG A 46 3.49 16.98 8.21
N THR A 47 3.83 16.22 7.18
CA THR A 47 3.52 16.49 5.78
C THR A 47 2.42 15.57 5.26
N TYR A 48 1.58 16.10 4.37
CA TYR A 48 0.45 15.39 3.79
C TYR A 48 0.42 15.56 2.28
N ARG A 49 0.03 14.50 1.57
CA ARG A 49 -0.11 14.50 0.10
C ARG A 49 -1.30 15.32 -0.42
N HIS A 50 -2.28 15.59 0.43
CA HIS A 50 -3.52 16.26 0.04
C HIS A 50 -3.93 17.34 1.07
N PRO A 51 -4.50 18.48 0.64
CA PRO A 51 -4.89 19.55 1.55
C PRO A 51 -6.04 19.12 2.48
N GLY A 52 -6.97 18.28 2.00
CA GLY A 52 -8.02 17.71 2.84
C GLY A 52 -7.48 16.85 3.98
N SER A 53 -6.35 16.16 3.76
CA SER A 53 -5.69 15.38 4.81
C SER A 53 -5.04 16.29 5.85
N LEU A 54 -4.37 17.38 5.43
CA LEU A 54 -3.84 18.38 6.35
C LEU A 54 -4.96 19.05 7.16
N LEU A 55 -6.08 19.40 6.53
CA LEU A 55 -7.22 20.01 7.21
C LEU A 55 -7.80 19.09 8.29
N ASN A 56 -8.00 17.81 7.96
CA ASN A 56 -8.47 16.83 8.93
C ASN A 56 -7.47 16.63 10.08
N HIS A 57 -6.18 16.62 9.76
CA HIS A 57 -5.13 16.57 10.78
C HIS A 57 -5.12 17.81 11.69
N LYS A 58 -5.27 19.03 11.14
CA LYS A 58 -5.37 20.26 11.94
C LYS A 58 -6.56 20.22 12.89
N LYS A 59 -7.69 19.64 12.47
CA LYS A 59 -8.84 19.43 13.36
C LYS A 59 -8.50 18.50 14.54
N ALA A 60 -7.61 17.53 14.35
CA ALA A 60 -7.14 16.67 15.43
C ALA A 60 -6.31 17.42 16.49
N HIS A 61 -5.61 18.49 16.12
CA HIS A 61 -4.96 19.35 17.12
C HIS A 61 -5.96 20.06 18.02
N ALA A 62 -7.12 20.47 17.49
CA ALA A 62 -8.16 21.17 18.24
C ALA A 62 -9.10 20.22 18.99
N THR A 63 -9.45 19.07 18.39
CA THR A 63 -10.41 18.10 18.95
C THR A 63 -9.77 16.91 19.64
N GLY A 64 -8.43 16.79 19.58
CA GLY A 64 -7.70 15.63 20.04
C GLY A 64 -7.76 14.45 19.06
N LEU A 65 -7.24 13.31 19.51
CA LEU A 65 -7.32 12.06 18.79
C LEU A 65 -8.60 11.31 19.14
N TYR A 66 -9.14 10.60 18.16
CA TYR A 66 -10.27 9.70 18.34
C TYR A 66 -9.73 8.31 18.69
N HIS A 67 -9.96 7.86 19.92
CA HIS A 67 -9.49 6.58 20.43
C HIS A 67 -10.42 5.42 20.01
N CYS A 68 -9.84 4.27 19.66
CA CYS A 68 -10.61 3.05 19.45
C CYS A 68 -10.92 2.36 20.80
N PRO A 69 -12.18 2.08 21.15
CA PRO A 69 -12.51 1.38 22.39
C PRO A 69 -12.13 -0.11 22.38
N SER A 70 -11.80 -0.67 21.20
CA SER A 70 -11.49 -2.10 21.03
C SER A 70 -10.00 -2.38 20.82
N CYS A 71 -9.17 -1.35 20.63
CA CYS A 71 -7.71 -1.49 20.55
C CYS A 71 -7.00 -0.15 20.82
N GLN A 72 -5.69 -0.19 21.06
CA GLN A 72 -4.90 1.00 21.40
C GLN A 72 -4.55 1.89 20.19
N ARG A 73 -5.44 2.01 19.19
CA ARG A 73 -5.20 2.84 18.00
C ARG A 73 -5.95 4.16 18.08
N ASP A 74 -5.25 5.21 17.68
CA ASP A 74 -5.76 6.57 17.63
C ASP A 74 -5.92 7.07 16.19
N PHE A 75 -6.93 7.91 15.98
CA PHE A 75 -7.29 8.43 14.66
C PHE A 75 -7.43 9.95 14.68
N TYR A 76 -7.01 10.61 13.60
CA TYR A 76 -7.05 12.07 13.48
C TYR A 76 -8.43 12.63 13.06
N ASN A 77 -9.40 11.77 12.75
CA ASN A 77 -10.76 12.20 12.47
C ASN A 77 -11.77 11.08 12.72
N LEU A 78 -13.02 11.47 12.96
CA LEU A 78 -14.11 10.55 13.28
C LEU A 78 -14.42 9.56 12.14
N LEU A 79 -14.29 9.96 10.87
CA LEU A 79 -14.56 9.08 9.73
C LEU A 79 -13.53 7.94 9.65
N ALA A 80 -12.26 8.24 9.92
CA ALA A 80 -11.19 7.25 9.99
C ALA A 80 -11.43 6.26 11.14
N LEU A 81 -11.83 6.75 12.32
CA LEU A 81 -12.23 5.87 13.43
C LEU A 81 -13.42 4.99 13.03
N LYS A 82 -14.51 5.56 12.47
CA LYS A 82 -15.69 4.79 12.04
C LYS A 82 -15.33 3.68 11.04
N ASN A 83 -14.49 3.97 10.07
CA ASN A 83 -14.00 2.96 9.11
C ASN A 83 -13.11 1.91 9.77
N HIS A 84 -12.31 2.30 10.75
CA HIS A 84 -11.50 1.36 11.53
C HIS A 84 -12.35 0.46 12.43
N LEU A 85 -13.42 0.96 13.06
CA LEU A 85 -14.30 0.17 13.91
C LEU A 85 -14.95 -0.98 13.15
N GLN A 86 -15.18 -0.80 11.84
CA GLN A 86 -15.60 -1.90 10.97
C GLN A 86 -14.63 -3.08 11.03
N ILE A 87 -13.36 -2.90 11.43
CA ILE A 87 -12.41 -3.99 11.61
C ILE A 87 -12.72 -4.90 12.78
N HIS A 88 -13.24 -4.34 13.86
CA HIS A 88 -13.63 -5.09 15.04
C HIS A 88 -15.01 -5.74 14.85
N THR A 89 -15.90 -5.11 14.07
CA THR A 89 -17.28 -5.57 13.90
C THR A 89 -17.52 -6.37 12.62
N ASP A 90 -16.69 -6.22 11.58
CA ASP A 90 -16.93 -6.88 10.28
C ASP A 90 -16.70 -8.37 10.39
N LYS A 91 -17.80 -9.11 10.42
CA LYS A 91 -17.83 -10.52 10.05
C LYS A 91 -17.36 -10.63 8.59
N ARG A 92 -16.25 -11.32 8.37
CA ARG A 92 -15.75 -11.63 7.02
C ARG A 92 -16.65 -12.70 6.40
N ARG A 93 -17.73 -12.28 5.74
CA ARG A 93 -18.78 -13.16 5.21
C ARG A 93 -18.43 -13.83 3.88
N HIS A 94 -17.53 -13.24 3.10
CA HIS A 94 -17.22 -13.71 1.75
C HIS A 94 -15.96 -14.58 1.75
N ARG A 95 -16.11 -15.91 1.75
CA ARG A 95 -14.98 -16.85 1.74
C ARG A 95 -14.55 -17.18 0.33
N CYS A 96 -13.23 -17.26 0.12
CA CYS A 96 -12.65 -17.76 -1.11
C CYS A 96 -12.80 -19.28 -1.18
N PRO A 97 -13.38 -19.84 -2.26
CA PRO A 97 -13.54 -21.28 -2.39
C PRO A 97 -12.21 -22.02 -2.56
N HIS A 98 -11.18 -21.37 -3.12
CA HIS A 98 -9.89 -22.00 -3.38
C HIS A 98 -8.98 -22.09 -2.14
N CYS A 99 -9.01 -21.10 -1.24
CA CYS A 99 -8.07 -21.03 -0.11
C CYS A 99 -8.71 -20.73 1.25
N GLY A 100 -10.05 -20.66 1.33
CA GLY A 100 -10.79 -20.41 2.56
C GLY A 100 -10.66 -18.99 3.14
N LYS A 101 -9.80 -18.12 2.59
CA LYS A 101 -9.64 -16.74 3.07
C LYS A 101 -10.95 -15.97 3.00
N ALA A 102 -11.29 -15.30 4.09
CA ALA A 102 -12.53 -14.55 4.21
C ALA A 102 -12.33 -13.04 4.03
N PHE A 103 -13.26 -12.41 3.32
CA PHE A 103 -13.26 -11.00 2.95
C PHE A 103 -14.57 -10.33 3.39
N ARG A 104 -14.52 -9.00 3.51
CA ARG A 104 -15.63 -8.17 3.98
C ARG A 104 -16.62 -7.79 2.90
N THR A 105 -16.16 -7.73 1.65
CA THR A 105 -16.98 -7.34 0.51
C THR A 105 -16.75 -8.31 -0.63
N ALA A 106 -17.81 -8.57 -1.40
CA ALA A 106 -17.74 -9.37 -2.62
C ALA A 106 -16.69 -8.83 -3.61
N LYS A 107 -16.58 -7.49 -3.75
CA LYS A 107 -15.55 -6.84 -4.59
C LYS A 107 -14.12 -7.22 -4.19
N ARG A 108 -13.83 -7.28 -2.89
CA ARG A 108 -12.50 -7.68 -2.40
C ARG A 108 -12.25 -9.18 -2.60
N LEU A 109 -13.26 -10.02 -2.41
CA LEU A 109 -13.16 -11.43 -2.75
C LEU A 109 -12.90 -11.61 -4.26
N ALA A 110 -13.66 -10.95 -5.12
CA ALA A 110 -13.50 -11.03 -6.58
C ALA A 110 -12.14 -10.52 -7.07
N ALA A 111 -11.57 -9.51 -6.41
CA ALA A 111 -10.19 -9.09 -6.69
C ALA A 111 -9.17 -10.15 -6.23
N HIS A 112 -9.42 -10.80 -5.10
CA HIS A 112 -8.56 -11.86 -4.57
C HIS A 112 -8.61 -13.15 -5.39
N THR A 113 -9.78 -13.55 -5.91
CA THR A 113 -9.89 -14.79 -6.70
C THR A 113 -9.04 -14.76 -7.96
N LYS A 114 -8.75 -13.57 -8.51
CA LYS A 114 -7.79 -13.40 -9.60
C LYS A 114 -6.36 -13.84 -9.26
N VAL A 115 -6.00 -13.90 -7.98
CA VAL A 115 -4.70 -14.43 -7.54
C VAL A 115 -4.62 -15.94 -7.74
N HIS A 116 -5.75 -16.64 -7.64
CA HIS A 116 -5.81 -18.10 -7.87
C HIS A 116 -5.98 -18.46 -9.35
N GLY A 117 -6.49 -17.54 -10.17
CA GLY A 117 -6.52 -17.69 -11.63
C GLY A 117 -5.15 -17.52 -12.30
N ARG A 118 -4.07 -17.34 -11.52
CA ARG A 118 -2.69 -17.23 -12.01
C ARG A 118 -1.90 -18.47 -11.61
N SER A 119 -2.10 -19.59 -12.30
CA SER A 119 -1.04 -20.58 -12.51
C SER A 119 -1.47 -21.74 -13.42
N GLU A 120 -0.97 -21.73 -14.65
CA GLU A 120 -0.09 -22.75 -15.24
C GLU A 120 0.56 -22.07 -16.45
N GLY A 121 1.82 -21.61 -16.32
CA GLY A 121 2.58 -21.00 -17.42
C GLY A 121 3.04 -19.54 -17.30
N GLU A 122 2.72 -18.81 -16.22
CA GLU A 122 3.30 -17.46 -16.02
C GLU A 122 4.74 -17.55 -15.50
N GLU A 123 5.68 -16.82 -16.12
CA GLU A 123 7.07 -16.72 -15.68
C GLU A 123 7.13 -16.18 -14.25
N THR A 124 7.70 -16.98 -13.35
CA THR A 124 7.94 -16.60 -11.95
C THR A 124 9.39 -16.19 -11.77
N PHE A 125 9.65 -15.18 -10.94
CA PHE A 125 10.99 -14.84 -10.48
C PHE A 125 11.39 -15.78 -9.34
N SER A 126 12.46 -16.54 -9.52
CA SER A 126 13.00 -17.44 -8.48
C SER A 126 14.20 -16.80 -7.79
N CYS A 127 14.24 -16.87 -6.46
CA CYS A 127 15.41 -16.48 -5.69
C CYS A 127 16.50 -17.56 -5.79
N PRO A 128 17.73 -17.24 -6.25
CA PRO A 128 18.81 -18.23 -6.34
C PRO A 128 19.35 -18.64 -4.97
N VAL A 129 19.15 -17.83 -3.92
CA VAL A 129 19.70 -18.07 -2.57
C VAL A 129 18.81 -19.00 -1.74
N CYS A 130 17.48 -18.88 -1.84
CA CYS A 130 16.54 -19.63 -1.00
C CYS A 130 15.39 -20.30 -1.77
N SER A 131 15.45 -20.29 -3.10
CA SER A 131 14.50 -20.94 -4.02
C SER A 131 13.04 -20.49 -3.87
N LYS A 132 12.78 -19.39 -3.15
CA LYS A 132 11.44 -18.77 -3.07
C LYS A 132 11.03 -18.19 -4.42
N ARG A 133 9.79 -18.43 -4.82
CA ARG A 133 9.21 -17.98 -6.09
C ARG A 133 8.29 -16.77 -5.87
N PHE A 134 8.37 -15.82 -6.77
CA PHE A 134 7.62 -14.57 -6.74
C PHE A 134 6.97 -14.33 -8.10
N PHE A 135 5.73 -13.85 -8.08
CA PHE A 135 4.97 -13.52 -9.30
C PHE A 135 5.13 -12.06 -9.73
N HIS A 136 5.78 -11.23 -8.90
CA HIS A 136 5.93 -9.81 -9.15
C HIS A 136 7.38 -9.39 -8.95
N HIS A 137 7.96 -8.74 -9.97
CA HIS A 137 9.34 -8.27 -9.96
C HIS A 137 9.65 -7.36 -8.75
N LEU A 138 8.76 -6.43 -8.40
CA LEU A 138 8.96 -5.54 -7.25
C LEU A 138 9.08 -6.30 -5.92
N THR A 139 8.24 -7.33 -5.72
CA THR A 139 8.29 -8.16 -4.50
C THR A 139 9.54 -9.05 -4.47
N PHE A 140 9.99 -9.51 -5.63
CA PHE A 140 11.24 -10.25 -5.79
C PHE A 140 12.46 -9.38 -5.44
N GLN A 141 12.54 -8.16 -5.99
CA GLN A 141 13.62 -7.23 -5.69
C GLN A 141 13.68 -6.87 -4.19
N GLN A 142 12.53 -6.59 -3.57
CA GLN A 142 12.46 -6.34 -2.13
C GLN A 142 12.94 -7.54 -1.31
N HIS A 143 12.61 -8.75 -1.74
CA HIS A 143 13.09 -9.96 -1.10
C HIS A 143 14.61 -10.15 -1.25
N GLN A 144 15.18 -9.87 -2.43
CA GLN A 144 16.63 -9.95 -2.65
C GLN A 144 17.40 -9.02 -1.68
N LEU A 145 16.86 -7.85 -1.39
CA LEU A 145 17.44 -6.92 -0.41
C LEU A 145 17.48 -7.45 1.04
N LEU A 146 16.72 -8.51 1.36
CA LEU A 146 16.80 -9.17 2.66
C LEU A 146 18.04 -10.06 2.77
N HIS A 147 18.46 -10.69 1.67
CA HIS A 147 19.71 -11.48 1.64
C HIS A 147 20.93 -10.58 1.74
N THR A 148 20.90 -9.41 1.10
CA THR A 148 21.99 -8.43 1.17
C THR A 148 22.10 -7.71 2.51
N LYS A 149 21.11 -7.86 3.40
CA LYS A 149 21.14 -7.30 4.76
C LYS A 149 21.52 -8.34 5.81
N ASN A 150 21.52 -9.62 5.47
CA ASN A 150 21.85 -10.76 6.33
C ASN A 150 23.23 -11.36 5.98
N VAL A 151 24.14 -10.52 5.46
CA VAL A 151 25.41 -10.98 4.88
C VAL A 151 26.42 -11.41 5.94
N ASP A 152 26.20 -11.12 7.23
CA ASP A 152 27.14 -11.50 8.29
C ASP A 152 27.17 -13.02 8.58
N ASP A 153 26.11 -13.76 8.26
CA ASP A 153 26.06 -15.22 8.53
C ASP A 153 26.56 -16.09 7.37
N GLN A 154 26.63 -15.58 6.14
CA GLN A 154 27.11 -16.37 4.99
C GLN A 154 28.63 -16.36 4.84
N VAL A 155 29.33 -15.29 5.25
CA VAL A 155 30.80 -15.26 5.21
C VAL A 155 31.39 -16.20 6.26
N LEU A 156 30.75 -16.30 7.44
CA LEU A 156 31.16 -17.23 8.49
C LEU A 156 30.98 -18.69 8.05
N PHE A 157 29.88 -19.00 7.35
CA PHE A 157 29.65 -20.34 6.80
C PHE A 157 30.65 -20.68 5.69
N MET A 158 30.97 -19.74 4.79
CA MET A 158 31.98 -19.98 3.75
C MET A 158 33.41 -20.05 4.32
N LEU A 159 33.78 -19.23 5.30
CA LEU A 159 35.10 -19.29 5.94
C LEU A 159 35.29 -20.57 6.76
N LEU A 160 34.26 -21.07 7.44
CA LEU A 160 34.33 -22.34 8.17
C LEU A 160 34.51 -23.53 7.22
N PHE A 161 33.84 -23.53 6.06
CA PHE A 161 34.05 -24.56 5.03
C PHE A 161 35.47 -24.52 4.43
N TRP A 162 36.03 -23.32 4.18
CA TRP A 162 37.41 -23.19 3.68
C TRP A 162 38.47 -23.56 4.74
N ILE A 163 38.23 -23.29 6.02
CA ILE A 163 39.16 -23.65 7.10
C ILE A 163 39.19 -25.17 7.33
N THR A 164 38.06 -25.86 7.19
CA THR A 164 38.01 -27.33 7.29
C THR A 164 38.72 -28.03 6.13
N ASP A 165 38.73 -27.44 4.94
CA ASP A 165 39.43 -27.99 3.76
C ASP A 165 40.97 -27.83 3.85
N ILE A 166 41.45 -26.75 4.49
CA ILE A 166 42.90 -26.52 4.69
C ILE A 166 43.47 -27.44 5.79
N LEU A 167 42.72 -27.71 6.85
CA LEU A 167 43.13 -28.60 7.94
C LEU A 167 43.07 -30.10 7.56
N ALA A 168 42.44 -30.46 6.45
CA ALA A 168 42.40 -31.83 5.92
C ALA A 168 43.56 -32.16 4.96
N LEU A 169 44.45 -31.19 4.67
CA LEU A 169 45.59 -31.32 3.77
C LEU A 169 46.97 -31.12 4.45
N VAL A 170 47.00 -31.10 5.79
CA VAL A 170 48.22 -31.14 6.63
C VAL A 170 48.07 -32.28 7.63
#